data_AF-A0A4R6Q8I1-F1
#
_entry.id   AF-A0A4R6Q8I1-F1
#
_cell.length_a   1.000
_cell.length_b   1.000
_cell.length_c   1.000
_cell.angle_alpha   90.00
_cell.angle_beta   90.00
_cell.angle_gamma   90.00
#
_symmetry.space_group_name_H-M   'P 1'
#
loop_
_entity.id
_entity.type
_entity.pdbx_description
1 polymer ?
#
loop_
_entity_poly.entity_id
_entity_poly.type
_entity_poly.pdbx_seq_one_letter_code
_entity_poly.pdbx_strand_id
1 'polypeptide(L)'
;MKNIIILLSFTFFCAFTINSETKRIPDGNYKTVLDKKFKKVGLLDYDFKIKDDKFIIKIAKKIESLDIIWIDENSFRVIGYTEPLVKTEEIEEILKEYRATFNITKQNEKIYTFYLGKESENDTIYSGKFIKFN
;
A
#
# COMPACT_ATOMS: atom_id res chain seq x y z
N MET A 1 55.32 18.48 -30.42
CA MET A 1 54.73 17.20 -29.95
C MET A 1 53.89 17.51 -28.72
N LYS A 2 52.56 17.46 -28.82
CA LYS A 2 51.64 17.78 -27.72
C LYS A 2 51.22 16.48 -27.05
N ASN A 3 51.60 16.30 -25.79
CA ASN A 3 51.20 15.16 -24.97
C ASN A 3 49.75 15.37 -24.51
N ILE A 4 48.86 14.49 -24.93
CA ILE A 4 47.48 14.42 -24.43
C ILE A 4 47.50 13.49 -23.22
N ILE A 5 47.30 14.05 -22.03
CA ILE A 5 47.03 13.29 -20.81
C ILE A 5 45.54 12.99 -20.81
N ILE A 6 45.17 11.74 -21.09
CA ILE A 6 43.79 11.26 -20.97
C ILE A 6 43.55 10.95 -19.49
N LEU A 7 42.78 11.81 -18.83
CA LEU A 7 42.30 11.61 -17.46
C LEU A 7 41.17 10.57 -17.50
N LEU A 8 41.46 9.34 -17.10
CA LEU A 8 40.45 8.29 -16.94
C LEU A 8 39.63 8.56 -15.67
N SER A 9 38.47 9.18 -15.82
CA SER A 9 37.48 9.32 -14.74
C SER A 9 36.80 7.98 -14.51
N PHE A 10 37.26 7.25 -13.51
CA PHE A 10 36.65 6.01 -13.02
C PHE A 10 35.42 6.37 -12.18
N THR A 11 34.24 6.45 -12.81
CA THR A 11 32.98 6.60 -12.08
C THR A 11 32.61 5.26 -11.45
N PHE A 12 32.82 5.16 -10.14
CA PHE A 12 32.40 4.03 -9.33
C PHE A 12 30.86 4.03 -9.25
N PHE A 13 30.21 3.27 -10.15
CA PHE A 13 28.79 2.96 -10.02
C PHE A 13 28.64 1.99 -8.84
N CYS A 14 28.40 2.52 -7.64
CA CYS A 14 27.84 1.71 -6.56
C CYS A 14 26.43 1.28 -6.98
N ALA A 15 26.32 0.09 -7.57
CA ALA A 15 25.04 -0.59 -7.72
C ALA A 15 24.53 -0.90 -6.30
N PHE A 16 23.65 -0.06 -5.78
CA PHE A 16 22.81 -0.47 -4.67
C PHE A 16 21.88 -1.56 -5.21
N THR A 17 22.24 -2.82 -4.98
CA THR A 17 21.28 -3.92 -5.04
C THR A 17 20.29 -3.69 -3.91
N ILE A 18 19.21 -2.95 -4.21
CA ILE A 18 18.01 -2.96 -3.38
C ILE A 18 17.51 -4.39 -3.50
N ASN A 19 17.81 -5.21 -2.50
CA ASN A 19 17.29 -6.56 -2.40
C ASN A 19 15.81 -6.45 -2.03
N SER A 20 14.97 -6.07 -3.00
CA SER A 20 13.53 -6.04 -2.80
C SER A 20 13.01 -7.45 -3.03
N GLU A 21 13.28 -8.34 -2.08
CA GLU A 21 12.32 -9.41 -1.82
C GLU A 21 11.05 -8.72 -1.30
N THR A 22 10.23 -8.16 -2.20
CA THR A 22 8.94 -7.59 -1.84
C THR A 22 8.08 -8.72 -1.32
N LYS A 23 7.97 -8.82 0.00
CA LYS A 23 7.04 -9.77 0.64
C LYS A 23 5.77 -9.00 0.95
N ARG A 24 4.64 -9.68 0.81
CA ARG A 24 3.34 -9.22 1.33
C ARG A 24 3.52 -8.62 2.72
N ILE A 25 2.77 -7.56 3.02
CA ILE A 25 2.79 -7.00 4.36
C ILE A 25 2.44 -8.12 5.36
N PRO A 26 3.32 -8.41 6.34
CA PRO A 26 3.18 -9.61 7.15
C PRO A 26 2.03 -9.48 8.15
N ASP A 27 1.68 -10.59 8.80
CA ASP A 27 0.79 -10.54 9.97
C ASP A 27 1.34 -9.60 11.05
N GLY A 28 0.45 -8.85 11.70
CA GLY A 28 0.78 -7.93 12.76
C GLY A 28 -0.26 -6.86 13.01
N ASN A 29 0.01 -5.97 13.96
CA ASN A 29 -0.81 -4.80 14.24
C ASN A 29 -0.21 -3.59 13.53
N TYR A 30 -1.07 -2.76 12.96
CA TYR A 30 -0.69 -1.67 12.09
C TYR A 30 -1.44 -0.40 12.46
N LYS A 31 -0.70 0.70 12.54
CA LYS A 31 -1.26 2.03 12.64
C LYS A 31 -1.18 2.69 11.28
N THR A 32 -2.32 3.11 10.76
CA THR A 32 -2.38 3.92 9.55
C THR A 32 -2.15 5.38 9.93
N VAL A 33 -1.11 5.97 9.36
CA VAL A 33 -0.83 7.40 9.42
C VAL A 33 -1.09 8.00 8.05
N LEU A 34 -2.22 8.70 7.90
CA LEU A 34 -2.60 9.32 6.63
C LEU A 34 -1.76 10.57 6.33
N ASP A 35 -1.54 10.84 5.05
CA ASP A 35 -0.89 12.07 4.60
C ASP A 35 -1.71 13.30 5.03
N LYS A 36 -1.02 14.39 5.36
CA LYS A 36 -1.61 15.61 5.92
C LYS A 36 -2.75 16.18 5.07
N LYS A 37 -2.68 16.03 3.73
CA LYS A 37 -3.72 16.53 2.81
C LYS A 37 -5.08 15.86 3.04
N PHE A 38 -5.11 14.58 3.41
CA PHE A 38 -6.34 13.84 3.67
C PHE A 38 -6.91 14.11 5.06
N LYS A 39 -6.03 14.35 6.04
CA LYS A 39 -6.45 14.80 7.38
C LYS A 39 -7.17 16.14 7.36
N LYS A 40 -6.75 17.05 6.46
CA LYS A 40 -7.39 18.36 6.27
C LYS A 40 -8.83 18.25 5.76
N VAL A 41 -9.20 17.16 5.10
CA VAL A 41 -10.58 16.91 4.61
C VAL A 41 -11.37 15.97 5.53
N GLY A 42 -10.86 15.71 6.75
CA GLY A 42 -11.58 14.99 7.79
C GLY A 42 -11.29 13.50 7.90
N LEU A 43 -10.41 12.93 7.07
CA LEU A 43 -9.99 11.53 7.24
C LEU A 43 -9.11 11.38 8.49
N LEU A 44 -9.29 10.27 9.20
CA LEU A 44 -8.60 9.99 10.45
C LEU A 44 -7.62 8.83 10.30
N ASP A 45 -6.55 8.89 11.09
CA ASP A 45 -5.70 7.73 11.33
C ASP A 45 -6.55 6.60 11.94
N TYR A 46 -6.20 5.36 11.61
CA TYR A 46 -6.90 4.19 12.11
C TYR A 46 -5.93 3.04 12.36
N ASP A 47 -6.28 2.17 13.29
CA ASP A 47 -5.52 0.98 13.59
C ASP A 47 -6.23 -0.24 13.01
N PHE A 48 -5.45 -1.20 12.52
CA PHE A 48 -5.95 -2.49 12.03
C PHE A 48 -4.95 -3.59 12.35
N LYS A 49 -5.38 -4.84 12.21
CA LYS A 49 -4.54 -6.02 12.34
C LYS A 49 -4.67 -6.88 11.09
N ILE A 50 -3.55 -7.40 10.62
CA ILE A 50 -3.52 -8.49 9.64
C ILE A 50 -3.20 -9.77 10.39
N LYS A 51 -4.05 -10.78 10.17
CA LYS A 51 -3.83 -12.14 10.69
C LYS A 51 -4.53 -13.15 9.80
N ASP A 52 -3.81 -14.15 9.31
CA ASP A 52 -4.38 -15.26 8.52
C ASP A 52 -5.25 -14.75 7.35
N ASP A 53 -4.73 -13.80 6.56
CA ASP A 53 -5.45 -13.13 5.46
C ASP A 53 -6.75 -12.40 5.86
N LYS A 54 -6.88 -12.02 7.14
CA LYS A 54 -7.96 -11.15 7.64
C LYS A 54 -7.49 -9.75 7.92
N PHE A 55 -8.26 -8.77 7.47
CA PHE A 55 -8.16 -7.37 7.84
C PHE A 55 -9.12 -7.09 9.00
N ILE A 56 -8.57 -7.02 10.21
CA ILE A 56 -9.34 -6.85 11.43
C ILE A 56 -9.29 -5.37 11.82
N ILE A 57 -10.44 -4.69 11.78
CA ILE A 57 -10.54 -3.25 11.99
C ILE A 57 -11.76 -2.92 12.85
N LYS A 58 -11.68 -1.83 13.62
CA LYS A 58 -12.83 -1.28 14.32
C LYS A 58 -13.56 -0.29 13.42
N ILE A 59 -14.78 -0.63 13.01
CA ILE A 59 -15.67 0.27 12.27
C ILE A 59 -16.81 0.67 13.22
N ALA A 60 -16.94 1.98 13.47
CA ALA A 60 -17.80 2.53 14.51
C ALA A 60 -17.55 1.88 15.89
N LYS A 61 -18.51 1.10 16.41
CA LYS A 61 -18.40 0.42 17.71
C LYS A 61 -18.16 -1.09 17.61
N LYS A 62 -18.01 -1.63 16.40
CA LYS A 62 -17.85 -3.07 16.15
C LYS A 62 -16.47 -3.38 15.59
N ILE A 63 -15.91 -4.51 16.03
CA ILE A 63 -14.72 -5.09 15.42
C ILE A 63 -15.21 -5.97 14.27
N GLU A 64 -14.76 -5.67 13.06
CA GLU A 64 -15.02 -6.46 11.88
C GLU A 64 -13.76 -7.25 11.52
N SER A 65 -13.95 -8.48 11.04
CA SER A 65 -12.89 -9.33 10.49
C SER A 65 -13.22 -9.57 9.03
N LEU A 66 -12.53 -8.84 8.16
CA LEU A 66 -12.82 -8.76 6.73
C LEU A 66 -11.80 -9.57 5.93
N ASP A 67 -12.22 -10.16 4.83
CA ASP A 67 -11.32 -10.95 3.97
C ASP A 67 -10.36 -10.06 3.20
N ILE A 68 -9.08 -10.43 3.20
CA ILE A 68 -8.07 -9.86 2.30
C ILE A 68 -8.03 -10.73 1.04
N ILE A 69 -8.11 -10.08 -0.13
CA ILE A 69 -7.73 -10.70 -1.39
C ILE A 69 -6.45 -10.04 -1.88
N TRP A 70 -5.36 -10.78 -1.84
CA TRP A 70 -4.08 -10.38 -2.42
C TRP A 70 -4.16 -10.44 -3.94
N ILE A 71 -3.76 -9.35 -4.59
CA ILE A 71 -3.68 -9.27 -6.05
C ILE A 71 -2.26 -9.65 -6.46
N ASP A 72 -1.26 -9.11 -5.76
CA ASP A 72 0.15 -9.48 -5.88
C ASP A 72 0.88 -9.36 -4.52
N GLU A 73 2.21 -9.18 -4.53
CA GLU A 73 3.04 -9.02 -3.34
C GLU A 73 2.88 -7.65 -2.65
N ASN A 74 2.48 -6.63 -3.40
CA ASN A 74 2.41 -5.24 -2.96
C ASN A 74 0.98 -4.68 -3.02
N SER A 75 0.02 -5.40 -3.59
CA SER A 75 -1.35 -4.93 -3.72
C SER A 75 -2.38 -5.92 -3.17
N PHE A 76 -3.39 -5.37 -2.49
CA PHE A 76 -4.49 -6.15 -1.92
C PHE A 76 -5.77 -5.33 -1.82
N ARG A 77 -6.90 -6.03 -1.70
CA ARG A 77 -8.23 -5.46 -1.44
C ARG A 77 -8.85 -6.11 -0.21
N VAL A 78 -9.81 -5.43 0.39
CA VAL A 78 -10.50 -5.88 1.62
C VAL A 78 -12.01 -5.91 1.39
N ILE A 79 -12.59 -7.11 1.44
CA ILE A 79 -14.02 -7.33 1.17
C ILE A 79 -14.85 -6.75 2.31
N GLY A 80 -15.80 -5.87 2.00
CA GLY A 80 -16.55 -5.07 2.96
C GLY A 80 -15.89 -3.74 3.35
N TYR A 81 -14.72 -3.42 2.79
CA TYR A 81 -14.05 -2.14 3.02
C TYR A 81 -13.69 -1.43 1.71
N THR A 82 -12.94 -2.08 0.81
CA THR A 82 -12.60 -1.52 -0.51
C THR A 82 -13.57 -1.97 -1.61
N GLU A 83 -14.36 -3.01 -1.35
CA GLU A 83 -15.49 -3.45 -2.18
C GLU A 83 -16.63 -3.98 -1.30
N PRO A 84 -17.88 -4.04 -1.78
CA PRO A 84 -19.01 -4.51 -0.98
C PRO A 84 -18.91 -5.99 -0.57
N LEU A 85 -19.47 -6.35 0.60
CA LEU A 85 -19.58 -7.75 1.05
C LEU A 85 -20.48 -8.59 0.14
N VAL A 86 -21.55 -7.99 -0.37
CA VAL A 86 -22.51 -8.63 -1.27
C VAL A 86 -22.45 -7.89 -2.59
N LYS A 87 -22.26 -8.64 -3.68
CA LYS A 87 -22.12 -8.09 -5.02
C LYS A 87 -23.34 -8.43 -5.85
N THR A 88 -23.97 -7.40 -6.39
CA THR A 88 -25.00 -7.52 -7.43
C THR A 88 -24.35 -7.42 -8.81
N GLU A 89 -25.06 -7.79 -9.87
CA GLU A 89 -24.56 -7.62 -11.25
C GLU A 89 -24.20 -6.16 -11.55
N GLU A 90 -25.01 -5.21 -11.09
CA GLU A 90 -24.74 -3.76 -11.22
C GLU A 90 -23.43 -3.36 -10.51
N ILE A 91 -23.21 -3.84 -9.28
CA ILE A 91 -21.97 -3.60 -8.54
C ILE A 91 -20.78 -4.23 -9.27
N GLU A 92 -20.95 -5.43 -9.85
CA GLU A 92 -19.88 -6.07 -10.62
C GLU A 92 -19.49 -5.27 -11.86
N GLU A 93 -20.45 -4.66 -12.59
CA GLU A 93 -20.13 -3.78 -13.71
C GLU A 93 -19.34 -2.54 -13.24
N ILE A 94 -19.76 -1.89 -12.14
CA ILE A 94 -19.01 -0.75 -11.57
C ILE A 94 -17.59 -1.18 -11.17
N LEU A 95 -17.44 -2.36 -10.56
CA LEU A 95 -16.15 -2.89 -10.14
C LEU A 95 -15.24 -3.27 -11.31
N LYS A 96 -15.74 -3.43 -12.54
CA LYS A 96 -14.89 -3.59 -13.74
C LYS A 96 -14.26 -2.26 -14.14
N GLU A 97 -14.98 -1.15 -13.98
CA GLU A 97 -14.48 0.19 -14.30
C GLU A 97 -13.58 0.75 -13.21
N TYR A 98 -13.95 0.53 -11.94
CA TYR A 98 -13.25 1.05 -10.78
C TYR A 98 -13.22 0.06 -9.62
N ARG A 99 -12.02 -0.41 -9.27
CA ARG A 99 -11.79 -1.27 -8.11
C ARG A 99 -10.65 -0.71 -7.28
N ALA A 100 -10.96 -0.27 -6.06
CA ALA A 100 -9.97 0.29 -5.16
C ALA A 100 -9.10 -0.80 -4.54
N THR A 101 -7.79 -0.58 -4.56
CA THR A 101 -6.79 -1.48 -3.99
C THR A 101 -5.84 -0.70 -3.10
N PHE A 102 -5.39 -1.32 -2.01
CA PHE A 102 -4.24 -0.82 -1.27
C PHE A 102 -2.99 -1.23 -2.02
N ASN A 103 -2.17 -0.26 -2.40
CA ASN A 103 -0.95 -0.45 -3.16
C ASN A 103 0.24 0.03 -2.33
N ILE A 104 1.12 -0.91 -1.95
CA ILE A 104 2.36 -0.63 -1.22
C ILE A 104 3.42 -0.16 -2.21
N THR A 105 3.88 1.08 -2.04
CA THR A 105 4.84 1.71 -2.97
C THR A 105 6.26 1.73 -2.43
N LYS A 106 6.42 1.59 -1.12
CA LYS A 106 7.73 1.53 -0.46
C LYS A 106 7.62 0.81 0.87
N GLN A 107 8.58 -0.08 1.14
CA GLN A 107 8.71 -0.78 2.40
C GLN A 107 10.07 -0.49 3.05
N ASN A 108 10.05 -0.30 4.37
CA ASN A 108 11.25 -0.28 5.21
C ASN A 108 10.92 -0.85 6.59
N GLU A 109 11.44 -2.05 6.90
CA GLU A 109 11.25 -2.79 8.17
C GLU A 109 9.79 -2.88 8.64
N LYS A 110 9.33 -1.85 9.35
CA LYS A 110 7.99 -1.74 9.96
C LYS A 110 7.09 -0.73 9.25
N ILE A 111 7.58 0.00 8.26
CA ILE A 111 6.85 1.07 7.59
C ILE A 111 6.56 0.66 6.15
N TYR A 112 5.30 0.75 5.77
CA TYR A 112 4.80 0.43 4.44
C TYR A 112 4.05 1.66 3.93
N THR A 113 4.68 2.41 3.03
CA THR A 113 4.02 3.53 2.34
C THR A 113 3.02 2.96 1.36
N PHE A 114 1.80 3.50 1.37
CA PHE A 114 0.73 3.02 0.53
C PHE A 114 -0.07 4.16 -0.08
N TYR A 115 -0.76 3.85 -1.18
CA TYR A 115 -1.96 4.58 -1.58
C TYR A 115 -3.13 3.62 -1.73
N LEU A 116 -4.34 4.07 -1.42
CA LEU A 116 -5.60 3.44 -1.76
C LEU A 116 -6.12 4.13 -3.02
N GLY A 117 -6.34 3.38 -4.08
CA GLY A 117 -6.79 3.92 -5.36
C GLY A 117 -6.82 2.84 -6.43
N LYS A 118 -7.09 3.26 -7.67
CA LYS A 118 -6.98 2.38 -8.85
C LYS A 118 -5.50 2.18 -9.18
N GLU A 119 -5.12 0.97 -9.57
CA GLU A 119 -3.73 0.67 -9.97
C GLU A 119 -3.33 1.38 -11.28
N SER A 120 -4.26 1.54 -12.21
CA SER A 120 -4.00 2.04 -13.56
C SER A 120 -4.07 3.57 -13.71
N GLU A 121 -4.54 4.29 -12.71
CA GLU A 121 -4.81 5.73 -12.78
C GLU A 121 -4.26 6.44 -11.54
N ASN A 122 -3.82 7.69 -11.67
CA ASN A 122 -3.35 8.51 -10.54
C ASN A 122 -4.48 8.92 -9.55
N ASP A 123 -5.55 8.13 -9.49
CA ASP A 123 -6.76 8.39 -8.72
C ASP A 123 -6.62 7.80 -7.31
N THR A 124 -5.87 8.54 -6.50
CA THR A 124 -5.67 8.24 -5.08
C THR A 124 -6.87 8.69 -4.26
N ILE A 125 -7.61 7.74 -3.68
CA ILE A 125 -8.63 8.01 -2.66
C ILE A 125 -7.96 8.61 -1.41
N TYR A 126 -6.97 7.90 -0.88
CA TYR A 126 -6.08 8.42 0.16
C TYR A 126 -4.73 7.68 0.18
N SER A 127 -3.72 8.30 0.77
CA SER A 127 -2.39 7.71 0.94
C SER A 127 -1.83 7.97 2.33
N GLY A 128 -0.81 7.21 2.67
CA GLY A 128 -0.13 7.34 3.95
C GLY A 128 0.86 6.20 4.19
N LYS A 129 0.99 5.84 5.47
CA LYS A 129 1.89 4.77 5.91
C LYS A 129 1.14 3.81 6.83
N PHE A 130 1.34 2.52 6.62
CA PHE A 130 1.10 1.52 7.65
C PHE A 130 2.37 1.37 8.47
N ILE A 131 2.27 1.60 9.78
CA ILE A 131 3.37 1.44 10.73
C ILE A 131 3.06 0.21 11.57
N LYS A 132 3.80 -0.87 11.33
CA LYS A 132 3.72 -2.09 12.12
C LYS A 132 4.18 -1.82 13.55
N PHE A 133 3.35 -2.20 14.51
CA PHE A 133 3.65 -2.13 15.93
C PHE A 133 3.25 -3.45 16.60
N ASN A 134 3.85 -3.69 17.78
CA ASN A 134 3.84 -4.96 18.50
C ASN A 134 4.50 -6.10 17.73
#